data_AF-A0A1I1U319-F1
#
_entry.id   AF-A0A1I1U319-F1
#
_cell.length_a   1.000
_cell.length_b   1.000
_cell.length_c   1.000
_cell.angle_alpha   90.00
_cell.angle_beta   90.00
_cell.angle_gamma   90.00
#
_symmetry.space_group_name_H-M   'P 1'
#
loop_
_entity.id
_entity.type
_entity.pdbx_description
1 polymer ?
#
loop_
_entity_poly.entity_id
_entity_poly.type
_entity_poly.pdbx_seq_one_letter_code
_entity_poly.pdbx_strand_id
1 'polypeptide(L)' 'MLTTIEKIEQYIDCYGDCEEPQKILDELHDTAMSSPDADIWTSDKRSDVILFYRQTKQLLDAIFSIAPSLIAVSK' A
#
# COMPACT_ATOMS: atom_id res chain seq x y z
N MET A 1 7.91 25.51 -3.07
CA MET A 1 8.17 24.21 -2.41
C MET A 1 6.90 23.84 -1.69
N LEU A 2 6.34 22.64 -1.92
CA LEU A 2 5.11 22.22 -1.25
C LEU A 2 5.36 21.95 0.24
N THR A 3 4.43 22.38 1.08
CA THR A 3 4.31 21.99 2.49
C THR A 3 4.00 20.50 2.61
N THR A 4 4.13 19.95 3.82
CA THR A 4 3.83 18.53 4.07
C THR A 4 2.38 18.18 3.74
N ILE A 5 1.44 19.05 4.09
CA ILE A 5 0.01 18.83 3.81
C ILE A 5 -0.25 18.88 2.30
N GLU A 6 0.29 19.86 1.58
CA GLU A 6 0.10 19.96 0.12
C GLU A 6 0.65 18.72 -0.62
N LYS A 7 1.72 18.09 -0.11
CA LYS A 7 2.22 16.82 -0.65
C LYS A 7 1.27 15.66 -0.40
N ILE A 8 0.61 15.63 0.75
CA ILE A 8 -0.37 14.58 1.10
C ILE A 8 -1.63 14.75 0.26
N GLU A 9 -2.14 15.98 0.12
CA GLU A 9 -3.29 16.31 -0.73
C GLU A 9 -2.98 15.94 -2.19
N GLN A 10 -1.82 16.33 -2.72
CA GLN A 10 -1.39 15.93 -4.06
C GLN A 10 -1.28 14.40 -4.24
N TYR A 11 -0.81 13.68 -3.23
CA TYR A 11 -0.72 12.22 -3.28
C TYR A 11 -2.11 11.59 -3.38
N ILE A 12 -3.05 11.97 -2.51
CA ILE A 12 -4.42 11.42 -2.55
C ILE A 12 -5.12 11.78 -3.86
N ASP A 13 -5.00 13.03 -4.31
CA ASP A 13 -5.63 13.49 -5.55
C ASP A 13 -5.10 12.73 -6.79
N CYS A 14 -3.82 12.33 -6.77
CA CYS A 14 -3.21 11.59 -7.87
C CYS A 14 -3.74 10.15 -7.98
N TYR A 15 -4.14 9.54 -6.87
CA TYR A 15 -4.56 8.14 -6.83
C TYR A 15 -6.07 7.96 -6.71
N GLY A 16 -6.82 8.98 -6.28
CA GLY A 16 -8.29 8.97 -6.18
C GLY A 16 -8.83 8.10 -5.04
N ASP A 17 -8.33 6.87 -4.94
CA ASP A 17 -8.54 5.91 -3.86
C ASP A 17 -7.30 4.99 -3.72
N CYS A 18 -7.40 3.98 -2.86
CA CYS A 18 -6.36 2.96 -2.72
C CYS A 18 -6.78 1.57 -3.23
N GLU A 19 -7.93 1.44 -3.89
CA GLU A 19 -8.51 0.14 -4.26
C GLU A 19 -7.62 -0.60 -5.27
N GLU A 20 -7.17 0.08 -6.33
CA GLU A 20 -6.31 -0.52 -7.35
C GLU A 20 -4.96 -0.99 -6.78
N PRO A 21 -4.17 -0.16 -6.06
CA PRO A 21 -2.96 -0.61 -5.38
C PRO A 21 -3.18 -1.78 -4.41
N GLN A 22 -4.29 -1.78 -3.67
CA GLN A 22 -4.61 -2.86 -2.74
C GLN A 22 -4.91 -4.17 -3.46
N LYS A 23 -5.65 -4.11 -4.56
CA LYS A 23 -5.94 -5.28 -5.40
C LYS A 23 -4.66 -5.88 -5.97
N ILE A 24 -3.73 -5.04 -6.44
CA ILE A 24 -2.41 -5.49 -6.91
C ILE A 24 -1.63 -6.19 -5.79
N LEU A 25 -1.67 -5.65 -4.56
CA LEU A 25 -1.01 -6.28 -3.42
C LEU A 25 -1.63 -7.62 -3.04
N ASP A 26 -2.95 -7.77 -3.17
CA ASP A 26 -3.65 -9.04 -2.95
C ASP A 26 -3.27 -10.07 -4.02
N GLU A 27 -3.23 -9.68 -5.30
CA GLU A 27 -2.80 -10.54 -6.40
C GLU A 27 -1.35 -11.00 -6.24
N LEU A 28 -0.46 -10.09 -5.80
CA LEU A 28 0.93 -10.41 -5.50
C LEU A 28 1.05 -11.36 -4.29
N HIS A 29 0.24 -11.16 -3.25
CA HIS A 29 0.18 -12.04 -2.10
C HIS A 29 -0.27 -13.46 -2.50
N ASP A 30 -1.35 -13.57 -3.27
CA ASP A 30 -1.87 -14.86 -3.73
C ASP A 30 -0.90 -15.57 -4.67
N THR A 31 -0.22 -14.82 -5.53
CA THR A 31 0.86 -15.33 -6.39
C THR A 31 2.02 -15.86 -5.54
N ALA A 32 2.45 -15.10 -4.53
CA ALA A 32 3.49 -15.54 -3.60
C ALA A 32 3.06 -16.77 -2.78
N MET A 33 1.76 -17.00 -2.58
CA MET A 33 1.23 -18.15 -1.85
C MET A 33 1.05 -19.40 -2.72
N SER A 34 0.83 -19.26 -4.03
CA SER A 34 0.36 -20.37 -4.88
C SER A 34 1.17 -20.60 -6.17
N SER A 35 2.02 -19.66 -6.59
CA SER A 35 2.74 -19.77 -7.85
C SER A 35 3.94 -20.73 -7.75
N PRO A 36 4.15 -21.61 -8.75
CA PRO A 36 5.39 -22.37 -8.90
C PRO A 36 6.64 -21.49 -8.97
N ASP A 37 6.53 -20.26 -9.47
CA ASP A 37 7.65 -19.31 -9.52
C ASP A 37 8.04 -18.80 -8.12
N ALA A 38 7.16 -18.93 -7.13
CA ALA A 38 7.47 -18.63 -5.73
C ALA A 38 8.06 -19.85 -5.01
N ASP A 39 8.05 -21.04 -5.61
CA ASP A 39 8.61 -22.26 -5.02
C ASP A 39 10.14 -22.31 -5.13
N ILE A 40 10.73 -21.52 -6.05
CA ILE A 40 12.18 -21.32 -6.10
C ILE A 40 12.70 -20.40 -4.98
N TRP A 41 11.82 -19.73 -4.24
CA TRP A 41 12.21 -18.87 -3.13
C TRP A 41 12.49 -19.67 -1.86
N THR A 42 13.39 -19.15 -1.04
CA THR A 42 13.55 -19.68 0.32
C THR A 42 12.31 -19.36 1.16
N SER A 43 12.06 -20.18 2.19
CA SER A 43 10.96 -19.96 3.14
C SER A 43 11.01 -18.55 3.75
N ASP A 44 12.20 -18.09 4.13
CA ASP A 44 12.40 -16.75 4.70
C ASP A 44 12.04 -15.67 3.69
N LYS A 45 12.53 -15.78 2.44
CA LYS A 45 12.25 -14.81 1.39
C LYS A 45 10.75 -14.73 1.10
N ARG A 46 10.06 -15.87 1.03
CA ARG A 46 8.61 -15.93 0.80
C ARG A 46 7.85 -15.27 1.95
N SER A 47 8.25 -15.53 3.19
CA SER A 47 7.66 -14.94 4.39
C SER A 47 7.83 -13.42 4.42
N ASP A 48 9.03 -12.91 4.12
CA ASP A 48 9.32 -11.47 4.08
C ASP A 48 8.49 -10.74 3.02
N VAL A 49 8.36 -11.34 1.84
CA VAL A 49 7.58 -10.78 0.72
C VAL A 49 6.09 -10.72 1.07
N ILE A 50 5.53 -11.80 1.62
CA ILE A 50 4.14 -11.84 2.09
C ILE A 50 3.89 -10.78 3.18
N LEU A 51 4.82 -10.65 4.13
CA LEU A 51 4.74 -9.64 5.19
C LEU A 51 4.76 -8.23 4.61
N PHE A 52 5.65 -7.97 3.65
CA PHE A 52 5.76 -6.69 2.96
C PHE A 52 4.46 -6.29 2.27
N TYR A 53 3.82 -7.20 1.52
CA TYR A 53 2.54 -6.90 0.85
C TYR A 53 1.45 -6.55 1.85
N ARG A 54 1.35 -7.32 2.94
CA ARG A 54 0.37 -7.07 4.01
C ARG A 54 0.58 -5.72 4.69
N GLN A 55 1.82 -5.40 5.06
CA GLN A 55 2.13 -4.13 5.72
C GLN A 55 1.91 -2.93 4.80
N THR A 56 2.24 -3.07 3.51
CA THR A 56 2.00 -2.02 2.51
C THR A 56 0.50 -1.76 2.34
N LYS A 57 -0.33 -2.81 2.32
CA LYS A 57 -1.78 -2.68 2.27
C LYS A 57 -2.33 -1.91 3.47
N GLN A 58 -1.89 -2.27 4.68
CA GLN A 58 -2.27 -1.59 5.92
C GLN A 58 -1.83 -0.12 5.95
N LEU A 59 -0.65 0.18 5.39
CA LEU A 59 -0.16 1.55 5.28
C LEU A 59 -1.04 2.38 4.34
N LEU A 60 -1.42 1.82 3.19
CA LEU A 60 -2.34 2.47 2.25
C LEU A 60 -3.69 2.77 2.92
N ASP A 61 -4.29 1.79 3.60
CA ASP A 61 -5.52 1.99 4.38
C ASP A 61 -5.39 3.15 5.37
N ALA A 62 -4.29 3.16 6.14
CA ALA A 62 -4.04 4.19 7.14
C ALA A 62 -3.89 5.58 6.52
N ILE A 63 -3.15 5.70 5.40
CA ILE A 63 -2.98 6.97 4.68
C ILE A 63 -4.34 7.51 4.23
N PHE A 64 -5.13 6.71 3.52
CA PHE A 64 -6.41 7.16 2.96
C PHE A 64 -7.50 7.35 4.02
N SER A 65 -7.39 6.70 5.18
CA SER A 65 -8.28 6.93 6.32
C SER A 65 -7.96 8.23 7.07
N ILE A 66 -6.67 8.51 7.31
CA ILE A 66 -6.24 9.61 8.19
C ILE A 66 -6.13 10.93 7.41
N ALA A 67 -5.64 10.87 6.17
CA ALA A 67 -5.24 12.06 5.44
C ALA A 67 -6.38 13.05 5.12
N PRO A 68 -7.64 12.64 4.84
CA PRO A 68 -8.74 13.59 4.70
C PRO A 68 -8.97 14.46 5.95
N SER A 69 -8.82 13.87 7.13
CA SER A 69 -8.97 14.58 8.41
C SER A 69 -7.79 15.54 8.65
N LEU A 70 -6.57 15.14 8.29
CA LEU A 70 -5.39 16.00 8.36
C LEU A 70 -5.50 17.21 7.42
N ILE A 71 -5.99 17.00 6.20
CA ILE A 71 -6.22 18.09 5.23
C ILE A 71 -7.29 19.05 5.76
N ALA A 72 -8.39 18.54 6.33
CA ALA A 72 -9.49 19.37 6.82
C ALA A 72 -9.08 20.32 7.96
N VAL A 73 -8.23 19.89 8.91
CA VAL A 73 -7.79 20.73 10.05
C VAL A 73 -6.65 21.70 9.71
N SER A 74 -6.10 21.58 8.51
CA SER A 74 -4.99 22.42 8.02
C SER A 74 -5.42 23.61 7.17
N LYS A 75 -6.72 23.71 6.86
CA LYS A 75 -7.38 24.81 6.15
C LYS A 75 -8.00 25.79 7.14
#